data_AF-A0A1L7JN45-F1
#
_entry.id   AF-A0A1L7JN45-F1
#
_cell.length_a   1.000
_cell.length_b   1.000
_cell.length_c   1.000
_cell.angle_alpha   90.00
_cell.angle_beta   90.00
_cell.angle_gamma   90.00
#
_symmetry.space_group_name_H-M   'P 1'
#
loop_
_entity.id
_entity.type
_entity.pdbx_description
1 polymer ?
#
loop_
_entity_poly.entity_id
_entity_poly.type
_entity_poly.pdbx_seq_one_letter_code
_entity_poly.pdbx_strand_id
1 'polypeptide(L)'
;MLSISAVNAFLKVLEEPPKNVIFILATTDPQKLPITVLSRCQRFDFKRIDVTDIFNRLKYICEHEKIKIDNKSLKLISIVADGAMRDAISI
;
A
#
# COMPACT_ATOMS: atom_id res chain seq x y z
N MET A 1 -15.51 12.63 1.86
CA MET A 1 -15.46 12.64 0.38
C MET A 1 -15.08 14.03 -0.08
N LEU A 2 -14.26 14.17 -1.13
CA LEU A 2 -13.95 15.47 -1.70
C LEU A 2 -15.22 16.14 -2.24
N SER A 3 -15.32 17.47 -2.13
CA SER A 3 -16.40 18.21 -2.78
C SER A 3 -16.27 18.11 -4.30
N ILE A 4 -17.38 18.31 -5.02
CA ILE A 4 -17.38 18.34 -6.49
C ILE A 4 -16.39 19.39 -7.01
N SER A 5 -16.33 20.56 -6.36
CA SER A 5 -15.38 21.62 -6.71
C SER A 5 -13.92 21.19 -6.56
N ALA A 6 -13.58 20.46 -5.49
CA ALA A 6 -12.23 19.95 -5.27
C ALA A 6 -11.84 18.88 -6.30
N VAL A 7 -12.78 18.01 -6.69
CA VAL A 7 -12.55 16.99 -7.72
C VAL A 7 -12.27 17.63 -9.08
N ASN A 8 -13.05 18.64 -9.48
CA ASN A 8 -12.86 19.32 -10.76
C ASN A 8 -11.53 20.10 -10.81
N ALA A 9 -11.17 20.78 -9.72
CA ALA A 9 -9.87 21.45 -9.62
C ALA A 9 -8.72 20.44 -9.71
N PHE A 10 -8.84 19.30 -9.03
CA PHE A 10 -7.85 18.22 -9.08
C PHE A 10 -7.68 17.65 -10.48
N LEU A 11 -8.77 17.38 -11.21
CA LEU A 11 -8.71 16.86 -12.57
C LEU A 11 -7.99 17.80 -13.54
N LYS A 12 -8.21 19.11 -13.40
CA LYS A 12 -7.51 20.12 -14.22
C LYS A 12 -5.99 20.08 -14.00
N VAL A 13 -5.56 19.96 -12.74
CA VAL A 13 -4.13 19.87 -12.40
C VAL A 13 -3.54 18.52 -12.81
N LEU A 14 -4.33 17.45 -12.81
CA LEU A 14 -3.90 16.13 -13.28
C LEU A 14 -3.71 16.11 -14.81
N GLU A 15 -4.51 16.87 -15.55
CA GLU A 15 -4.42 17.05 -17.01
C GLU A 15 -3.24 17.92 -17.42
N GLU A 16 -2.98 18.99 -16.67
CA GLU A 16 -1.89 19.94 -16.92
C GLU A 16 -0.98 20.02 -15.67
N PRO A 17 -0.21 18.96 -15.37
CA PRO A 17 0.58 18.91 -14.15
C PRO A 17 1.71 19.95 -14.19
N PRO A 18 1.91 20.70 -13.11
CA PRO A 18 3.07 21.58 -12.99
C PRO A 18 4.37 20.77 -13.14
N LYS A 19 5.39 21.36 -13.79
CA LYS A 19 6.65 20.66 -14.13
C LYS A 19 7.36 19.97 -12.95
N ASN A 20 7.11 20.45 -11.72
CA ASN A 20 7.81 20.00 -10.52
C ASN A 20 6.88 19.22 -9.57
N VAL A 21 5.74 18.73 -10.05
CA VAL A 21 4.74 18.03 -9.24
C VAL A 21 4.53 16.62 -9.78
N ILE A 22 4.51 15.65 -8.86
CA ILE A 22 4.17 14.25 -9.14
C ILE A 22 3.00 13.87 -8.23
N PHE A 23 1.97 13.28 -8.81
CA PHE A 23 0.82 12.74 -8.07
C PHE A 23 0.99 11.25 -7.84
N ILE A 24 0.85 10.83 -6.58
CA ILE A 24 0.75 9.42 -6.20
C ILE A 24 -0.62 9.22 -5.55
N LEU A 25 -1.48 8.45 -6.22
CA LEU A 25 -2.84 8.17 -5.76
C LEU A 25 -2.92 6.74 -5.24
N ALA A 26 -3.50 6.56 -4.06
CA ALA A 26 -3.73 5.25 -3.46
C ALA A 26 -5.24 5.05 -3.23
N THR A 27 -5.77 3.91 -3.69
CA THR A 27 -7.16 3.50 -3.45
C THR A 27 -7.22 2.00 -3.22
N THR A 28 -8.14 1.55 -2.37
CA THR A 28 -8.51 0.14 -2.23
C THR A 28 -9.64 -0.27 -3.17
N ASP A 29 -10.26 0.70 -3.84
CA ASP A 29 -11.41 0.50 -4.74
C ASP A 29 -11.24 1.36 -6.00
N PRO A 30 -10.60 0.83 -7.05
CA PRO A 30 -10.37 1.57 -8.28
C PRO A 30 -11.65 1.82 -9.09
N GLN A 31 -12.72 1.04 -8.88
CA GLN A 31 -13.98 1.17 -9.62
C GLN A 31 -14.77 2.41 -9.20
N LYS A 32 -14.53 2.91 -7.98
CA LYS A 32 -15.11 4.17 -7.51
C LYS A 32 -14.40 5.42 -8.06
N LEU A 33 -13.26 5.26 -8.72
CA LEU A 33 -12.56 6.39 -9.32
C LEU A 33 -13.19 6.77 -10.66
N PRO A 34 -13.30 8.08 -10.98
CA PRO A 34 -13.72 8.52 -12.30
C PRO A 34 -12.79 7.96 -13.37
N ILE A 35 -13.37 7.55 -14.50
CA ILE A 35 -12.60 7.00 -15.63
C ILE A 35 -11.54 7.99 -16.16
N THR A 36 -11.78 9.29 -15.97
CA THR A 36 -10.85 10.37 -16.33
C THR A 36 -9.56 10.36 -15.52
N VAL A 37 -9.58 9.89 -14.27
CA VAL A 37 -8.37 9.69 -13.46
C VAL A 37 -7.64 8.44 -13.93
N LEU A 38 -8.38 7.35 -14.14
CA LEU A 38 -7.80 6.06 -14.56
C LEU A 38 -7.11 6.14 -15.92
N SER A 39 -7.60 6.98 -16.84
CA SER A 39 -7.00 7.15 -18.17
C SER A 39 -5.74 8.02 -18.20
N ARG A 40 -5.44 8.75 -17.11
CA ARG A 40 -4.32 9.72 -17.03
C ARG A 40 -3.21 9.30 -16.08
N CYS A 41 -3.43 8.24 -15.32
CA CYS A 41 -2.47 7.73 -14.35
C CYS A 41 -1.89 6.39 -14.80
N GLN A 42 -0.61 6.18 -14.51
CA GLN A 42 -0.05 4.83 -14.54
C GLN A 42 -0.59 4.04 -13.35
N ARG A 43 -1.23 2.90 -13.63
CA ARG A 43 -1.79 2.03 -12.60
C ARG A 43 -0.77 0.99 -12.16
N PHE A 44 -0.61 0.87 -10.86
CA PHE A 44 0.14 -0.20 -10.21
C PHE A 44 -0.78 -0.93 -9.24
N ASP A 45 -0.98 -2.21 -9.47
CA ASP A 45 -1.77 -3.07 -8.59
C ASP A 45 -0.85 -3.78 -7.59
N PHE A 46 -1.06 -3.47 -6.31
CA PHE A 46 -0.37 -4.15 -5.21
C PHE A 46 -1.16 -5.39 -4.82
N LYS A 47 -0.51 -6.55 -4.89
CA LYS A 47 -1.06 -7.82 -4.41
C LYS A 47 -0.73 -8.00 -2.93
N ARG A 48 -1.47 -8.90 -2.27
CA ARG A 48 -1.12 -9.38 -0.92
C ARG A 48 0.29 -9.97 -0.95
N ILE A 49 1.03 -9.76 0.13
CA ILE A 49 2.40 -10.26 0.29
C ILE A 49 2.33 -11.75 0.63
N ASP A 50 3.22 -12.55 0.06
CA ASP A 50 3.29 -13.97 0.38
C ASP A 50 3.70 -14.21 1.84
N VAL A 51 3.13 -15.25 2.46
CA VAL A 51 3.37 -15.60 3.87
C VAL A 51 4.87 -15.82 4.13
N THR A 52 5.59 -16.41 3.16
CA THR A 52 7.05 -16.62 3.25
C THR A 52 7.82 -15.32 3.30
N ASP A 53 7.39 -14.30 2.55
CA ASP A 53 8.05 -13.00 2.51
C ASP A 53 7.80 -12.22 3.80
N ILE A 54 6.58 -12.30 4.35
CA ILE A 54 6.27 -11.73 5.67
C ILE A 54 7.14 -12.40 6.74
N PHE A 55 7.22 -13.73 6.74
CA PHE A 55 8.06 -14.47 7.69
C PHE A 55 9.51 -14.03 7.63
N ASN A 56 10.09 -14.00 6.42
CA ASN A 56 11.48 -13.60 6.22
C ASN A 56 11.71 -12.15 6.65
N ARG A 57 10.75 -11.26 6.39
CA ARG A 57 10.83 -9.85 6.77
C ARG A 57 10.75 -9.67 8.28
N LEU A 58 9.83 -10.36 8.96
CA LEU A 58 9.73 -10.32 10.43
C LEU A 58 11.00 -10.87 11.08
N LYS A 59 11.50 -12.01 10.57
CA LYS A 59 12.76 -12.59 11.05
C LYS A 59 13.92 -11.59 10.94
N TYR A 60 14.08 -10.95 9.78
CA TYR A 60 15.07 -9.91 9.55
C TYR A 60 14.94 -8.75 10.55
N ILE A 61 13.72 -8.27 10.81
CA ILE A 61 13.47 -7.19 11.77
C ILE A 61 13.86 -7.63 13.19
N CYS A 62 13.42 -8.82 13.64
CA CYS A 62 13.74 -9.32 14.97
C CYS A 62 15.25 -9.53 15.17
N GLU A 63 15.96 -10.03 14.16
CA GLU A 63 17.41 -10.18 14.19
C GLU A 63 18.13 -8.83 14.36
N HIS A 64 17.69 -7.79 13.62
CA HIS A 64 18.26 -6.45 13.72
C HIS A 64 17.95 -5.74 15.05
N GLU A 65 16.73 -5.92 15.56
CA GLU A 65 16.28 -5.36 16.84
C GLU A 65 16.73 -6.22 18.05
N LYS A 66 17.44 -7.33 17.81
CA LYS A 66 17.91 -8.28 18.84
C LYS A 66 16.77 -8.86 19.69
N ILE A 67 15.60 -9.04 19.09
CA ILE A 67 14.42 -9.65 19.71
C ILE A 67 14.52 -11.17 19.57
N LYS A 68 14.48 -11.89 20.69
CA LYS A 68 14.40 -13.35 20.69
C LYS A 68 12.96 -13.80 20.49
N ILE A 69 12.71 -14.46 19.36
CA ILE A 69 11.43 -15.06 19.02
C ILE A 69 11.66 -16.38 18.29
N ASP A 70 10.78 -17.35 18.47
CA ASP A 70 10.88 -18.63 17.80
C ASP A 70 10.25 -18.58 16.39
N ASN A 71 10.73 -19.45 15.50
CA ASN A 71 10.25 -19.51 14.12
C ASN A 71 8.77 -19.91 14.00
N LYS A 72 8.19 -20.64 14.96
CA LYS A 72 6.78 -21.03 14.89
C LYS A 72 5.89 -19.82 15.16
N SER A 73 6.25 -18.99 16.13
CA SER A 73 5.57 -17.73 16.44
C SER A 73 5.63 -16.76 15.26
N LEU A 74 6.81 -16.56 14.66
CA LEU A 74 6.94 -15.75 13.45
C LEU A 74 6.08 -16.25 12.29
N LYS A 75 6.04 -17.57 12.09
CA LYS A 75 5.21 -18.19 11.04
C LYS A 75 3.73 -17.98 11.32
N LEU A 76 3.30 -18.08 12.57
CA LEU A 76 1.91 -17.84 12.97
C LEU A 76 1.51 -16.38 12.68
N ILE A 77 2.33 -15.41 13.10
CA ILE A 77 2.10 -13.98 12.83
C ILE A 77 1.98 -13.75 11.31
N SER A 78 2.84 -14.38 10.53
CA SER A 78 2.85 -14.24 9.06
C SER A 78 1.57 -14.75 8.40
N ILE A 79 0.95 -15.80 8.96
CA ILE A 79 -0.34 -16.33 8.48
C ILE A 79 -1.48 -15.41 8.92
N VAL A 80 -1.49 -14.99 10.19
CA VAL A 80 -2.54 -14.13 10.77
C VAL A 80 -2.59 -12.76 10.08
N ALA A 81 -1.44 -12.25 9.64
CA ALA A 81 -1.35 -10.97 8.94
C ALA A 81 -2.01 -10.96 7.55
N ASP A 82 -2.35 -12.14 6.98
CA ASP A 82 -3.09 -12.26 5.71
C ASP A 82 -2.52 -11.37 4.58
N GLY A 83 -1.20 -11.31 4.45
CA GLY A 83 -0.55 -10.49 3.41
C GLY A 83 -0.37 -9.00 3.74
N ALA A 84 -0.80 -8.53 4.92
CA ALA A 84 -0.60 -7.17 5.40
C ALA A 84 0.64 -7.06 6.31
N MET A 85 1.79 -6.71 5.72
CA MET A 85 3.04 -6.56 6.48
C MET A 85 2.94 -5.53 7.62
N ARG A 86 2.14 -4.48 7.44
CA ARG A 86 1.92 -3.48 8.50
C ARG A 86 1.31 -4.12 9.74
N ASP A 87 0.31 -4.96 9.55
CA ASP A 87 -0.39 -5.64 10.64
C ASP A 87 0.53 -6.69 11.27
N ALA A 88 1.31 -7.41 10.45
CA ALA A 88 2.32 -8.36 10.92
C ALA A 88 3.34 -7.75 11.90
N ILE A 89 3.77 -6.50 11.69
CA ILE A 89 4.73 -5.79 12.56
C ILE A 89 4.05 -5.23 13.82
N SER A 90 2.75 -4.99 13.77
CA SER A 90 1.99 -4.42 14.88
C SER A 90 1.54 -5.46 15.93
N ILE A 91 1.66 -6.75 15.61
CA ILE A 91 1.37 -7.88 16.51
C ILE A 91 2.60 -8.14 17.38
#